data_AF-A0A963WR73-F1
#
_entry.id   AF-A0A963WR73-F1
#
_cell.length_a   1.000
_cell.length_b   1.000
_cell.length_c   1.000
_cell.angle_alpha   90.00
_cell.angle_beta   90.00
_cell.angle_gamma   90.00
#
_symmetry.space_group_name_H-M   'P 1'
#
loop_
_entity.id
_entity.type
_entity.pdbx_description
1 polymer ?
#
loop_
_entity_poly.entity_id
_entity_poly.type
_entity_poly.pdbx_seq_one_letter_code
_entity_poly.pdbx_strand_id
1 'polypeptide(L)'
;PLIEQMANSDARRTLDISSEIAKSLVDFFFEAWNSLGYIYEINAQNVLVEIDSRLILRRVILRDFNSTEKDLARRAEISRPTTFRSGNYKVLDINDLDTLHIRRSFAFDFKFCNYVVSPLLEALARVDQTLAEEFLGSVRDHVADALGRMPVEFFHPNGTWWAHPEMELTDSRPYVQFSNPMLR
;
A
#
# COMPACT_ATOMS: atom_id res chain seq x y z
N PRO A 1 -1.54 20.37 0.69
CA PRO A 1 -2.17 21.50 -0.03
C PRO A 1 -3.60 21.24 -0.50
N LEU A 2 -3.84 20.31 -1.45
CA LEU A 2 -5.20 20.09 -1.98
C LEU A 2 -6.14 19.41 -0.97
N ILE A 3 -5.70 18.33 -0.31
CA ILE A 3 -6.51 17.65 0.73
C ILE A 3 -6.83 18.61 1.87
N GLU A 4 -5.88 19.45 2.29
CA GLU A 4 -6.13 20.47 3.33
C GLU A 4 -7.12 21.54 2.86
N GLN A 5 -7.03 21.98 1.59
CA GLN A 5 -8.01 22.91 1.01
C GLN A 5 -9.40 22.27 0.97
N MET A 6 -9.49 20.99 0.59
CA MET A 6 -10.73 20.24 0.61
C MET A 6 -11.27 20.12 2.03
N ALA A 7 -10.43 19.76 3.00
CA ALA A 7 -10.85 19.56 4.40
C ALA A 7 -11.34 20.86 5.05
N ASN A 8 -10.72 22.00 4.72
CA ASN A 8 -11.18 23.32 5.17
C ASN A 8 -12.50 23.74 4.50
N SER A 9 -12.83 23.19 3.31
CA SER A 9 -14.07 23.50 2.60
C SER A 9 -15.24 22.59 3.01
N ASP A 10 -14.97 21.29 3.16
CA ASP A 10 -15.91 20.25 3.54
C ASP A 10 -15.11 19.08 4.16
N ALA A 11 -15.00 19.12 5.48
CA ALA A 11 -14.19 18.17 6.23
C ALA A 11 -14.75 16.74 6.13
N ARG A 12 -16.08 16.59 6.13
CA ARG A 12 -16.75 15.28 6.01
C ARG A 12 -16.50 14.68 4.64
N ARG A 13 -16.68 15.47 3.58
CA ARG A 13 -16.45 14.99 2.22
C ARG A 13 -14.98 14.62 1.97
N THR A 14 -14.07 15.32 2.63
CA THR A 14 -12.63 15.02 2.55
C THR A 14 -12.27 13.72 3.25
N LEU A 15 -12.89 13.43 4.41
CA LEU A 15 -12.79 12.13 5.06
C LEU A 15 -13.29 11.01 4.13
N ASP A 16 -14.45 11.19 3.50
CA ASP A 16 -15.04 10.19 2.61
C ASP A 16 -14.09 9.87 1.44
N ILE A 17 -13.58 10.89 0.74
CA ILE A 17 -12.66 10.71 -0.39
C ILE A 17 -11.34 10.09 0.05
N SER A 18 -10.78 10.53 1.18
CA SER A 18 -9.53 9.97 1.70
C SER A 18 -9.70 8.48 1.99
N SER A 19 -10.84 8.11 2.58
CA SER A 19 -11.20 6.71 2.85
C SER A 19 -11.39 5.93 1.55
N GLU A 20 -12.10 6.47 0.57
CA GLU A 20 -12.29 5.84 -0.75
C GLU A 20 -10.95 5.60 -1.47
N ILE A 21 -10.03 6.56 -1.45
CA ILE A 21 -8.68 6.43 -2.02
C ILE A 21 -7.92 5.30 -1.33
N ALA A 22 -7.82 5.34 0.00
CA ALA A 22 -7.05 4.36 0.76
C ALA A 22 -7.61 2.94 0.58
N LYS A 23 -8.93 2.77 0.69
CA LYS A 23 -9.59 1.47 0.52
C LYS A 23 -9.47 0.92 -0.89
N SER A 24 -9.60 1.78 -1.92
CA SER A 24 -9.39 1.36 -3.31
C SER A 24 -7.98 0.85 -3.56
N LEU A 25 -6.97 1.47 -2.93
CA LEU A 25 -5.58 1.04 -3.03
C LEU A 25 -5.30 -0.23 -2.24
N VAL A 26 -5.94 -0.41 -1.07
CA VAL A 26 -5.92 -1.67 -0.31
C VAL A 26 -6.49 -2.81 -1.15
N ASP A 27 -7.70 -2.63 -1.69
CA ASP A 27 -8.35 -3.62 -2.55
C ASP A 27 -7.47 -3.97 -3.74
N PHE A 28 -6.93 -2.95 -4.43
CA PHE A 28 -6.01 -3.18 -5.54
C PHE A 28 -4.77 -3.95 -5.12
N PHE A 29 -4.12 -3.60 -4.00
CA PHE A 29 -2.89 -4.23 -3.55
C PHE A 29 -3.08 -5.73 -3.33
N PHE A 30 -4.12 -6.09 -2.57
CA PHE A 30 -4.41 -7.49 -2.26
C PHE A 30 -4.93 -8.25 -3.48
N GLU A 31 -5.79 -7.64 -4.31
CA GLU A 31 -6.32 -8.29 -5.51
C GLU A 31 -5.24 -8.49 -6.58
N ALA A 32 -4.33 -7.54 -6.76
CA ALA A 32 -3.21 -7.67 -7.69
C ALA A 32 -2.31 -8.85 -7.30
N TRP A 33 -2.05 -9.05 -6.02
CA TRP A 33 -1.32 -10.22 -5.56
C TRP A 33 -2.15 -11.49 -5.72
N ASN A 34 -3.40 -11.49 -5.27
CA ASN A 34 -4.26 -12.66 -5.27
C ASN A 34 -4.51 -13.22 -6.68
N SER A 35 -4.79 -12.35 -7.65
CA SER A 35 -5.23 -12.71 -9.00
C SER A 35 -4.12 -12.69 -10.06
N LEU A 36 -3.01 -12.01 -9.79
CA LEU A 36 -1.89 -11.88 -10.72
C LEU A 36 -0.53 -12.26 -10.12
N GLY A 37 -0.41 -12.41 -8.81
CA GLY A 37 0.89 -12.62 -8.13
C GLY A 37 1.83 -11.43 -8.34
N TYR A 38 1.30 -10.22 -8.33
CA TYR A 38 2.07 -8.98 -8.44
C TYR A 38 2.07 -8.21 -7.12
N ILE A 39 3.24 -7.68 -6.77
CA ILE A 39 3.41 -6.76 -5.65
C ILE A 39 3.73 -5.40 -6.23
N TYR A 40 2.80 -4.46 -6.05
CA TYR A 40 2.93 -3.10 -6.56
C TYR A 40 3.54 -2.18 -5.51
N GLU A 41 4.51 -1.37 -5.93
CA GLU A 41 5.01 -0.29 -5.07
C GLU A 41 4.07 0.91 -5.15
N ILE A 42 3.19 1.03 -4.15
CA ILE A 42 2.21 2.13 -4.06
C ILE A 42 2.83 3.24 -3.22
N ASN A 43 3.57 4.14 -3.85
CA ASN A 43 4.02 5.40 -3.24
C ASN A 43 3.19 6.57 -3.80
N ALA A 44 3.15 7.71 -3.10
CA ALA A 44 2.35 8.87 -3.56
C ALA A 44 2.70 9.37 -4.96
N GLN A 45 3.95 9.21 -5.42
CA GLN A 45 4.33 9.61 -6.78
C GLN A 45 3.70 8.70 -7.85
N ASN A 46 3.34 7.47 -7.50
CA ASN A 46 2.75 6.48 -8.39
C ASN A 46 1.21 6.43 -8.34
N VAL A 47 0.59 7.21 -7.44
CA VAL A 47 -0.86 7.30 -7.29
C VAL A 47 -1.36 8.61 -7.89
N LEU A 48 -2.21 8.53 -8.91
CA LEU A 48 -2.96 9.66 -9.43
C LEU A 48 -4.43 9.50 -9.05
N VAL A 49 -5.05 10.58 -8.61
CA VAL A 49 -6.47 10.61 -8.25
C VAL A 49 -7.20 11.60 -9.13
N GLU A 50 -8.34 11.19 -9.66
CA GLU A 50 -9.26 12.08 -10.36
C GLU A 50 -10.43 12.37 -9.45
N ILE A 51 -10.58 13.64 -9.09
CA ILE A 51 -11.68 14.15 -8.28
C ILE A 51 -12.40 15.21 -9.11
N ASP A 52 -13.72 15.12 -9.19
CA ASP A 52 -14.50 16.10 -9.95
C ASP A 52 -14.80 17.39 -9.14
N SER A 53 -15.49 18.34 -9.77
CA SER A 53 -15.85 19.61 -9.15
C SER A 53 -16.84 19.49 -7.98
N ARG A 54 -17.41 18.30 -7.74
CA ARG A 54 -18.32 18.00 -6.62
C ARG A 54 -17.61 17.20 -5.53
N LEU A 55 -16.28 17.12 -5.58
CA LEU A 55 -15.47 16.33 -4.68
C LEU A 55 -15.91 14.85 -4.72
N ILE A 56 -16.13 14.30 -5.91
CA ILE A 56 -16.39 12.87 -6.10
C ILE A 56 -15.15 12.22 -6.68
N LEU A 57 -14.64 11.19 -6.00
CA LEU A 57 -13.56 10.36 -6.53
C LEU A 57 -14.09 9.61 -7.76
N ARG A 58 -13.49 9.87 -8.91
CA ARG A 58 -13.85 9.23 -10.18
C ARG A 58 -12.97 8.03 -10.45
N ARG A 59 -11.66 8.17 -10.26
CA ARG A 59 -10.68 7.12 -10.53
C ARG A 59 -9.47 7.27 -9.62
N VAL A 60 -8.90 6.13 -9.24
CA VAL A 60 -7.54 6.00 -8.73
C VAL A 60 -6.72 5.29 -9.81
N ILE A 61 -5.65 5.92 -10.26
CA ILE A 61 -4.82 5.43 -11.35
C ILE A 61 -3.41 5.20 -10.79
N LEU A 62 -2.93 3.97 -10.95
CA LEU A 62 -1.53 3.66 -10.69
C LEU A 62 -0.70 3.85 -11.94
N ARG A 63 0.46 4.46 -11.78
CA ARG A 63 1.47 4.61 -12.83
C ARG A 63 2.78 3.98 -12.39
N ASP A 64 3.71 3.87 -13.34
CA ASP A 64 5.03 3.28 -13.17
C ASP A 64 5.02 1.81 -12.70
N PHE A 65 4.92 0.92 -13.68
CA PHE A 65 4.91 -0.53 -13.48
C PHE A 65 6.32 -1.13 -13.45
N ASN A 66 7.39 -0.33 -13.64
CA ASN A 66 8.75 -0.88 -13.67
C ASN A 66 9.18 -1.44 -12.32
N SER A 67 8.64 -0.89 -11.23
CA SER A 67 8.92 -1.33 -9.86
C SER A 67 8.06 -2.52 -9.42
N THR A 68 7.13 -3.00 -10.26
CA THR A 68 6.25 -4.13 -9.92
C THR A 68 7.02 -5.44 -9.84
N GLU A 69 6.86 -6.12 -8.71
CA GLU A 69 7.50 -7.40 -8.45
C GLU A 69 6.57 -8.57 -8.74
N LYS A 70 7.20 -9.69 -9.10
CA LYS A 70 6.54 -10.90 -9.58
C LYS A 70 6.80 -12.00 -8.57
N ASP A 71 5.77 -12.38 -7.85
CA ASP A 71 5.80 -13.48 -6.89
C ASP A 71 5.61 -14.80 -7.63
N LEU A 72 6.71 -15.54 -7.86
CA LEU A 72 6.63 -16.79 -8.63
C LEU A 72 5.87 -17.89 -7.89
N ALA A 73 5.93 -17.91 -6.55
CA ALA A 73 5.20 -18.87 -5.74
C ALA A 73 3.70 -18.70 -5.95
N ARG A 74 3.21 -17.46 -5.77
CA ARG A 74 1.79 -17.16 -5.97
C ARG A 74 1.38 -17.43 -7.40
N ARG A 75 2.15 -16.98 -8.39
CA ARG A 75 1.82 -17.18 -9.81
C ARG A 75 1.72 -18.64 -10.20
N ALA A 76 2.63 -19.49 -9.68
CA ALA A 76 2.55 -20.94 -9.90
C ALA A 76 1.26 -21.52 -9.32
N GLU A 77 0.90 -21.13 -8.09
CA GLU A 77 -0.32 -21.55 -7.40
C GLU A 77 -1.59 -21.21 -8.20
N ILE A 78 -1.66 -20.00 -8.76
CA ILE A 78 -2.80 -19.53 -9.56
C ILE A 78 -2.66 -19.83 -11.07
N SER A 79 -1.80 -20.75 -11.46
CA SER A 79 -1.60 -21.19 -12.86
C SER A 79 -1.30 -20.05 -13.84
N ARG A 80 -0.51 -19.05 -13.41
CA ARG A 80 -0.02 -17.95 -14.25
C ARG A 80 1.41 -18.23 -14.73
N PRO A 81 1.83 -17.65 -15.89
CA PRO A 81 3.20 -17.83 -16.38
C PRO A 81 4.25 -17.35 -15.38
N THR A 82 5.25 -18.18 -15.10
CA THR A 82 6.40 -17.90 -14.23
C THR A 82 7.67 -17.53 -15.01
N THR A 83 7.62 -17.59 -16.34
CA THR A 83 8.72 -17.20 -17.22
C THR A 83 8.43 -15.85 -17.87
N PHE A 84 9.45 -14.99 -17.94
CA PHE A 84 9.33 -13.63 -18.46
C PHE A 84 10.41 -13.35 -19.49
N ARG A 85 10.07 -12.60 -20.54
CA ARG A 85 11.03 -12.17 -21.57
C ARG A 85 12.16 -11.30 -21.00
N SER A 86 11.89 -10.58 -19.91
CA SER A 86 12.86 -9.77 -19.17
C SER A 86 13.81 -10.58 -18.28
N GLY A 87 13.72 -11.91 -18.27
CA GLY A 87 14.46 -12.77 -17.35
C GLY A 87 14.07 -12.52 -15.89
N ASN A 88 15.05 -12.57 -14.98
CA ASN A 88 14.86 -12.50 -13.52
C ASN A 88 14.67 -11.06 -12.97
N TYR A 89 14.32 -10.10 -13.82
CA TYR A 89 14.10 -8.73 -13.37
C TYR A 89 12.83 -8.60 -12.49
N LYS A 90 13.02 -8.15 -11.23
CA LYS A 90 11.94 -7.96 -10.24
C LYS A 90 11.10 -9.23 -10.06
N VAL A 91 11.80 -10.36 -10.02
CA VAL A 91 11.25 -11.69 -9.80
C VAL A 91 11.63 -12.11 -8.39
N LEU A 92 10.64 -12.52 -7.59
CA LEU A 92 10.85 -13.06 -6.25
C LEU A 92 10.81 -14.58 -6.33
N ASP A 93 11.84 -15.22 -5.80
CA ASP A 93 12.02 -16.67 -5.88
C ASP A 93 10.92 -17.40 -5.10
N ILE A 94 10.54 -18.57 -5.60
CA ILE A 94 9.53 -19.43 -4.98
C ILE A 94 9.97 -19.99 -3.62
N ASN A 95 11.28 -20.06 -3.37
CA ASN A 95 11.86 -20.67 -2.16
C ASN A 95 12.31 -19.64 -1.11
N ASP A 96 12.21 -18.34 -1.37
CA ASP A 96 12.69 -17.28 -0.48
C ASP A 96 11.52 -16.55 0.19
N LEU A 97 10.95 -17.20 1.20
CA LEU A 97 9.82 -16.68 1.98
C LEU A 97 10.19 -15.40 2.76
N ASP A 98 11.42 -15.31 3.26
CA ASP A 98 11.87 -14.14 4.02
C ASP A 98 11.91 -12.90 3.12
N THR A 99 12.48 -13.00 1.92
CA THR A 99 12.44 -11.92 0.95
C THR A 99 11.01 -11.59 0.55
N LEU A 100 10.13 -12.58 0.35
CA LEU A 100 8.71 -12.32 0.05
C LEU A 100 8.02 -11.51 1.15
N HIS A 101 8.22 -11.88 2.42
CA HIS A 101 7.66 -11.13 3.56
C HIS A 101 8.20 -9.71 3.63
N ILE A 102 9.51 -9.53 3.48
CA ILE A 102 10.15 -8.21 3.46
C ILE A 102 9.56 -7.37 2.34
N ARG A 103 9.43 -7.91 1.13
CA ARG A 103 8.98 -7.14 -0.05
C ARG A 103 7.50 -6.80 -0.03
N ARG A 104 6.63 -7.74 0.40
CA ARG A 104 5.19 -7.47 0.61
C ARG A 104 4.99 -6.40 1.68
N SER A 105 5.68 -6.53 2.81
CA SER A 105 5.62 -5.55 3.90
C SER A 105 6.17 -4.20 3.48
N PHE A 106 7.33 -4.17 2.82
CA PHE A 106 7.91 -2.92 2.35
C PHE A 106 6.99 -2.19 1.36
N ALA A 107 6.32 -2.92 0.46
CA ALA A 107 5.36 -2.33 -0.47
C ALA A 107 4.08 -1.82 0.22
N PHE A 108 3.58 -2.54 1.22
CA PHE A 108 2.34 -2.20 1.92
C PHE A 108 2.57 -1.27 3.13
N ASP A 109 3.28 -1.74 4.14
CA ASP A 109 3.47 -1.03 5.40
C ASP A 109 4.35 0.20 5.27
N PHE A 110 5.38 0.16 4.42
CA PHE A 110 6.24 1.32 4.23
C PHE A 110 5.74 2.20 3.09
N LYS A 111 5.67 1.67 1.87
CA LYS A 111 5.39 2.49 0.69
C LYS A 111 3.95 3.03 0.70
N PHE A 112 2.97 2.16 0.89
CA PHE A 112 1.58 2.60 0.95
C PHE A 112 1.26 3.36 2.24
N CYS A 113 1.55 2.82 3.42
CA CYS A 113 1.16 3.52 4.65
C CYS A 113 1.92 4.83 4.82
N ASN A 114 3.24 4.88 4.69
CA ASN A 114 3.97 6.12 4.98
C ASN A 114 3.83 7.19 3.90
N TYR A 115 3.71 6.80 2.62
CA TYR A 115 3.64 7.80 1.55
C TYR A 115 2.22 8.12 1.08
N VAL A 116 1.21 7.33 1.44
CA VAL A 116 -0.19 7.60 1.05
C VAL A 116 -1.08 7.78 2.27
N VAL A 117 -1.08 6.83 3.20
CA VAL A 117 -2.00 6.86 4.36
C VAL A 117 -1.60 7.93 5.36
N SER A 118 -0.32 8.03 5.74
CA SER A 118 0.15 9.03 6.69
C SER A 118 -0.11 10.46 6.22
N PRO A 119 0.16 10.85 4.96
CA PRO A 119 -0.16 12.20 4.49
C PRO A 119 -1.66 12.53 4.50
N LEU A 120 -2.53 11.55 4.20
CA LEU A 120 -3.99 11.73 4.31
C LEU A 120 -4.42 11.90 5.76
N LEU A 121 -3.90 11.05 6.65
CA LEU A 121 -4.14 11.10 8.09
C LEU A 121 -3.71 12.44 8.69
N GLU A 122 -2.50 12.90 8.37
CA GLU A 122 -1.95 14.18 8.82
C GLU A 122 -2.79 15.36 8.32
N ALA A 123 -3.23 15.32 7.06
CA ALA A 123 -4.06 16.39 6.50
C ALA A 123 -5.44 16.47 7.17
N LEU A 124 -6.04 15.32 7.51
CA LEU A 124 -7.29 15.27 8.28
C LEU A 124 -7.07 15.76 9.72
N ALA A 125 -6.01 15.31 10.38
CA ALA A 125 -5.69 15.68 11.77
C ALA A 125 -5.44 17.18 11.95
N ARG A 126 -4.92 17.86 10.92
CA ARG A 126 -4.76 19.33 10.92
C ARG A 126 -6.08 20.09 10.95
N VAL A 127 -7.17 19.48 10.50
CA VAL A 127 -8.51 20.08 10.51
C VAL A 127 -9.29 19.60 11.73
N ASP A 128 -9.34 18.29 11.95
CA ASP A 128 -10.04 17.67 13.06
C ASP A 128 -9.44 16.29 13.38
N GLN A 129 -8.99 16.14 14.62
CA GLN A 129 -8.42 14.89 15.13
C GLN A 129 -9.42 13.73 15.11
N THR A 130 -10.72 13.99 15.32
CA THR A 130 -11.76 12.94 15.27
C THR A 130 -11.94 12.39 13.86
N LEU A 131 -11.79 13.22 12.82
CA LEU A 131 -11.82 12.74 11.43
C LEU A 131 -10.62 11.86 11.10
N ALA A 132 -9.44 12.19 11.64
CA ALA A 132 -8.24 11.39 11.49
C ALA A 132 -8.41 10.00 12.15
N GLU A 133 -9.00 9.95 13.34
CA GLU A 133 -9.32 8.70 14.04
C GLU A 133 -10.36 7.87 13.28
N GLU A 134 -11.43 8.49 12.77
CA GLU A 134 -12.45 7.82 11.96
C GLU A 134 -11.86 7.25 10.67
N PHE A 135 -11.02 8.02 9.97
CA PHE A 135 -10.30 7.56 8.79
C PHE A 135 -9.44 6.34 9.11
N LEU A 136 -8.59 6.45 10.13
CA LEU A 136 -7.65 5.38 10.48
C LEU A 136 -8.38 4.10 10.90
N GLY A 137 -9.43 4.22 11.72
CA GLY A 137 -10.27 3.10 12.12
C GLY A 137 -10.92 2.44 10.91
N SER A 138 -11.53 3.24 10.03
CA SER A 138 -12.23 2.74 8.85
C SER A 138 -11.30 2.03 7.85
N VAL A 139 -10.06 2.50 7.70
CA VAL A 139 -9.06 1.85 6.84
C VAL A 139 -8.51 0.59 7.51
N ARG A 140 -8.27 0.58 8.83
CA ARG A 140 -7.86 -0.62 9.58
C ARG A 140 -8.87 -1.75 9.48
N ASP A 141 -10.15 -1.45 9.67
CA ASP A 141 -11.22 -2.44 9.55
C ASP A 141 -11.25 -3.05 8.14
N HIS A 142 -11.07 -2.21 7.12
CA HIS A 142 -11.01 -2.65 5.73
C HIS A 142 -9.78 -3.53 5.43
N VAL A 143 -8.61 -3.18 5.99
CA VAL A 143 -7.40 -3.99 5.89
C VAL A 143 -7.55 -5.33 6.61
N ALA A 144 -8.17 -5.34 7.79
CA ALA A 144 -8.42 -6.56 8.54
C ALA A 144 -9.34 -7.53 7.76
N ASP A 145 -10.39 -7.02 7.11
CA ASP A 145 -11.26 -7.82 6.23
C ASP A 145 -10.50 -8.34 4.99
N ALA A 146 -9.68 -7.50 4.36
CA ALA A 146 -8.85 -7.93 3.23
C ALA A 146 -7.84 -9.02 3.63
N LEU A 147 -7.21 -8.87 4.80
CA LEU A 147 -6.28 -9.86 5.36
C LEU A 147 -6.96 -11.17 5.74
N GLY A 148 -8.21 -11.13 6.20
CA GLY A 148 -9.00 -12.34 6.47
C GLY A 148 -9.21 -13.23 5.24
N ARG A 149 -8.98 -12.70 4.03
CA ARG A 149 -9.05 -13.42 2.76
C ARG A 149 -7.67 -13.87 2.23
N MET A 150 -6.58 -13.49 2.89
CA MET A 150 -5.21 -13.83 2.50
C MET A 150 -4.70 -15.06 3.27
N PRO A 151 -3.67 -15.77 2.76
CA PRO A 151 -2.97 -16.77 3.56
C PRO A 151 -2.42 -16.18 4.86
N VAL A 152 -2.39 -16.99 5.92
CA VAL A 152 -1.93 -16.57 7.26
C VAL A 152 -0.48 -16.05 7.20
N GLU A 153 0.32 -16.65 6.35
CA GLU A 153 1.72 -16.34 6.08
C GLU A 153 1.91 -15.26 5.00
N PHE A 154 0.87 -14.52 4.63
CA PHE A 154 0.99 -13.45 3.63
C PHE A 154 2.01 -12.39 4.08
N PHE A 155 1.86 -11.91 5.32
CA PHE A 155 2.85 -11.10 6.03
C PHE A 155 3.58 -11.94 7.07
N HIS A 156 4.69 -11.41 7.58
CA HIS A 156 5.40 -12.04 8.68
C HIS A 156 4.52 -12.09 9.95
N PRO A 157 4.37 -13.25 10.62
CA PRO A 157 3.34 -13.50 11.62
C PRO A 157 3.47 -12.68 12.92
N ASN A 158 4.64 -12.09 13.19
CA ASN A 158 4.91 -11.39 14.46
C ASN A 158 4.62 -9.89 14.41
N GLY A 159 3.68 -9.43 13.57
CA GLY A 159 3.38 -8.00 13.42
C GLY A 159 4.61 -7.18 13.00
N THR A 160 5.46 -7.79 12.19
CA THR A 160 6.72 -7.22 11.74
C THR A 160 6.53 -6.49 10.42
N TRP A 161 7.24 -5.38 10.23
CA TRP A 161 7.31 -4.70 8.96
C TRP A 161 8.70 -4.13 8.64
N TRP A 162 8.96 -3.79 7.38
CA TRP A 162 10.29 -3.35 6.93
C TRP A 162 10.27 -2.01 6.19
N ALA A 163 11.27 -1.19 6.44
CA ALA A 163 11.48 0.10 5.78
C ALA A 163 12.95 0.38 5.48
N HIS A 164 13.21 1.44 4.71
CA HIS A 164 14.55 2.03 4.64
C HIS A 164 14.67 3.15 5.67
N PRO A 165 15.85 3.32 6.30
CA PRO A 165 16.08 4.42 7.22
C PRO A 165 16.12 5.76 6.48
N GLU A 166 15.72 6.83 7.16
CA GLU A 166 15.88 8.21 6.70
C GLU A 166 17.33 8.68 6.91
N MET A 167 18.26 8.16 6.12
CA MET A 167 19.68 8.55 6.16
C MET A 167 20.24 8.66 4.74
N GLU A 168 21.21 9.56 4.52
CA GLU A 168 22.03 9.52 3.31
C GLU A 168 22.89 8.26 3.32
N LEU A 169 22.81 7.48 2.26
CA LEU A 169 23.47 6.19 2.13
C LEU A 169 24.51 6.26 1.02
N THR A 170 25.70 5.70 1.29
CA THR A 170 26.85 5.74 0.37
C THR A 170 26.85 4.58 -0.62
N ASP A 171 26.34 3.39 -0.25
CA ASP A 171 26.52 2.16 -1.06
C ASP A 171 25.30 1.23 -1.19
N SER A 172 24.51 1.00 -0.12
CA SER A 172 23.33 0.12 -0.18
C SER A 172 22.18 0.63 0.70
N ARG A 173 20.94 0.28 0.34
CA ARG A 173 19.74 0.58 1.13
C ARG A 173 19.28 -0.66 1.91
N PRO A 174 19.71 -0.83 3.18
CA PRO A 174 19.29 -1.98 3.97
C PRO A 174 17.79 -1.90 4.30
N TYR A 175 17.15 -3.07 4.42
CA TYR A 175 15.84 -3.16 5.06
C TYR A 175 16.05 -3.21 6.57
N VAL A 176 15.38 -2.32 7.28
CA VAL A 176 15.35 -2.29 8.74
C VAL A 176 14.00 -2.82 9.20
N GLN A 177 14.03 -3.68 10.20
CA GLN A 177 12.85 -4.33 10.78
C GLN A 177 12.22 -3.43 11.85
N PHE A 178 10.91 -3.36 11.85
CA PHE A 178 10.07 -2.62 12.80
C PHE A 178 8.91 -3.50 13.28
N SER A 179 8.25 -3.07 14.35
CA SER A 179 7.05 -3.68 14.91
C SER A 179 5.84 -2.74 14.81
N ASN A 180 4.65 -3.26 15.09
CA ASN A 180 3.39 -2.51 15.16
C ASN A 180 3.08 -1.71 13.87
N PRO A 181 2.86 -2.41 12.74
CA PRO A 181 2.47 -1.74 11.49
C PRO A 181 1.21 -0.89 11.69
N MET A 182 1.10 0.20 10.95
CA MET A 182 0.02 1.19 11.13
C MET A 182 -1.38 0.58 10.98
N LEU A 183 -1.56 -0.31 10.00
CA LEU A 183 -2.87 -0.80 9.55
C LEU A 183 -3.14 -2.28 9.84
N ARG A 184 -2.19 -3.03 10.42
CA ARG A 184 -2.31 -4.48 10.64
C ARG A 184 -2.13 -4.86 12.10
#